data_AF-C6PTE5-F1
#
_entry.id   AF-C6PTE5-F1
#
_cell.length_a   1.000
_cell.length_b   1.000
_cell.length_c   1.000
_cell.angle_alpha   90.00
_cell.angle_beta   90.00
_cell.angle_gamma   90.00
#
_symmetry.space_group_name_H-M   'P 1'
#
loop_
_entity.id
_entity.type
_entity.pdbx_description
1 polymer ?
#
loop_
_entity_poly.entity_id
_entity_poly.type
_entity_poly.pdbx_seq_one_letter_code
_entity_poly.pdbx_strand_id
1 'polypeptide(L)'
;MNVDKEIRSTRKLIFLHLFPGIALSIMYIFFSKVGILAGYPRVVILGFSMIFSTIPIELGYLFYIAKKEEGTFNIFKILGLKGKLKVKACILYSLSLIIVGVILLIALKPLSNYLLKTVFSWIPSWYNFVQDMNLFSKNYIIIAILVSFFIMTLIAPIIEELYFRGFLLARMKWMGKYSVLFNVILFSVYHFYTPWLIITKIATMLPLYYFVYKKDSLKLGILVHCLAQFADVVSYMTLLI
;
A
#
# COMPACT_ATOMS: atom_id res chain seq x y z
N MET A 1 11.43 -12.58 18.18
CA MET A 1 10.08 -13.11 17.85
C MET A 1 10.15 -14.60 18.13
N ASN A 2 9.16 -15.18 18.80
CA ASN A 2 9.18 -16.60 19.12
C ASN A 2 9.18 -17.42 17.81
N VAL A 3 10.08 -18.41 17.67
CA VAL A 3 10.24 -19.19 16.43
C VAL A 3 8.92 -19.87 16.04
N ASP A 4 8.10 -20.20 17.03
CA ASP A 4 6.79 -20.86 16.87
C ASP A 4 5.73 -20.01 16.14
N LYS A 5 5.96 -18.71 15.91
CA LYS A 5 4.99 -17.80 15.28
C LYS A 5 5.31 -17.46 13.82
N GLU A 6 6.36 -18.06 13.27
CA GLU A 6 6.75 -17.93 11.86
C GLU A 6 5.70 -18.53 10.91
N ILE A 7 5.56 -17.95 9.71
CA ILE A 7 4.74 -18.52 8.64
C ILE A 7 5.68 -19.15 7.62
N ARG A 8 5.86 -20.47 7.70
CA ARG A 8 6.76 -21.23 6.80
C ARG A 8 6.10 -21.76 5.53
N SER A 9 4.77 -21.82 5.50
CA SER A 9 4.03 -22.21 4.29
C SER A 9 4.05 -21.08 3.27
N THR A 10 4.78 -21.28 2.16
CA THR A 10 4.86 -20.32 1.05
C THR A 10 3.50 -20.06 0.41
N ARG A 11 2.67 -21.10 0.25
CA ARG A 11 1.29 -20.96 -0.26
C ARG A 11 0.45 -20.04 0.62
N LYS A 12 0.56 -20.21 1.95
CA LYS A 12 -0.13 -19.35 2.91
C LYS A 12 0.37 -17.91 2.82
N LEU A 13 1.68 -17.68 2.70
CA LEU A 13 2.22 -16.34 2.49
C LEU A 13 1.66 -15.71 1.21
N ILE A 14 1.71 -16.41 0.08
CA ILE A 14 1.17 -15.91 -1.20
C ILE A 14 -0.31 -15.54 -1.04
N PHE A 15 -1.12 -16.43 -0.48
CA PHE A 15 -2.55 -16.16 -0.25
C PHE A 15 -2.76 -14.92 0.62
N LEU A 16 -2.08 -14.81 1.77
CA LEU A 16 -2.23 -13.68 2.68
C LEU A 16 -1.80 -12.35 2.05
N HIS A 17 -0.81 -12.35 1.17
CA HIS A 17 -0.43 -11.12 0.48
C HIS A 17 -1.41 -10.73 -0.63
N LEU A 18 -1.85 -11.70 -1.43
CA LEU A 18 -2.59 -11.40 -2.65
C LEU A 18 -4.10 -11.28 -2.44
N PHE A 19 -4.67 -12.00 -1.46
CA PHE A 19 -6.12 -12.04 -1.24
C PHE A 19 -6.74 -10.65 -0.97
N PRO A 20 -6.18 -9.77 -0.12
CA PRO A 20 -6.72 -8.43 0.08
C PRO A 20 -6.77 -7.62 -1.23
N GLY A 21 -5.79 -7.81 -2.12
CA GLY A 21 -5.66 -7.08 -3.39
C GLY A 21 -6.60 -7.58 -4.48
N ILE A 22 -6.85 -8.90 -4.49
CA ILE A 22 -7.91 -9.51 -5.31
C ILE A 22 -9.26 -8.93 -4.90
N ALA A 23 -9.55 -8.90 -3.59
CA ALA A 23 -10.79 -8.33 -3.08
C ALA A 23 -10.94 -6.84 -3.40
N LEU A 24 -9.86 -6.05 -3.27
CA LEU A 24 -9.81 -4.66 -3.71
C LEU A 24 -10.15 -4.49 -5.18
N SER A 25 -9.60 -5.33 -6.05
CA SER A 25 -9.85 -5.22 -7.48
C SER A 25 -11.28 -5.59 -7.84
N ILE A 26 -11.85 -6.61 -7.18
CA ILE A 26 -13.27 -6.97 -7.34
C ILE A 26 -14.16 -5.79 -6.92
N MET A 27 -13.92 -5.21 -5.74
CA MET A 27 -14.69 -4.06 -5.26
C MET A 27 -14.52 -2.83 -6.15
N TYR A 28 -13.32 -2.60 -6.67
CA TYR A 28 -13.06 -1.49 -7.59
C TYR A 28 -13.80 -1.65 -8.92
N ILE A 29 -13.87 -2.88 -9.47
CA ILE A 29 -14.70 -3.17 -10.65
C ILE A 29 -16.18 -2.95 -10.32
N PHE A 30 -16.64 -3.46 -9.17
CA PHE A 30 -18.03 -3.33 -8.74
C PHE A 30 -18.44 -1.86 -8.61
N PHE A 31 -17.73 -1.06 -7.81
CA PHE A 31 -18.05 0.35 -7.62
C PHE A 31 -17.86 1.20 -8.88
N SER A 32 -16.95 0.81 -9.77
CA SER A 32 -16.82 1.46 -11.08
C SER A 32 -18.01 1.21 -12.01
N LYS A 33 -18.77 0.13 -11.81
CA LYS A 33 -19.89 -0.29 -12.68
C LYS A 33 -21.28 -0.04 -12.11
N VAL A 34 -21.42 0.00 -10.79
CA VAL A 34 -22.72 0.15 -10.09
C VAL A 34 -23.35 1.54 -10.30
N GLY A 35 -22.64 2.49 -10.90
CA GLY A 35 -23.20 3.78 -11.32
C GLY A 35 -23.41 4.80 -10.20
N ILE A 36 -23.48 4.37 -8.93
CA ILE A 36 -23.63 5.26 -7.77
C ILE A 36 -22.47 6.27 -7.65
N LEU A 37 -21.26 5.87 -8.06
CA LEU A 37 -20.07 6.73 -8.07
C LEU A 37 -19.72 7.22 -9.48
N ALA A 38 -20.68 7.20 -10.42
CA ALA A 38 -20.46 7.73 -11.76
C ALA A 38 -20.12 9.23 -11.67
N GLY A 39 -19.09 9.65 -12.40
CA GLY A 39 -18.62 11.05 -12.40
C GLY A 39 -17.67 11.41 -11.25
N TYR A 40 -17.50 10.57 -10.22
CA TYR A 40 -16.48 10.79 -9.21
C TYR A 40 -15.07 10.41 -9.73
N PRO A 41 -14.02 11.10 -9.26
CA PRO A 41 -12.64 10.71 -9.53
C PRO A 41 -12.35 9.26 -9.10
N ARG A 42 -11.49 8.54 -9.83
CA ARG A 42 -11.16 7.14 -9.51
C ARG A 42 -10.55 6.96 -8.12
N VAL A 43 -9.89 7.97 -7.57
CA VAL A 43 -9.39 7.94 -6.18
C VAL A 43 -10.53 7.79 -5.16
N VAL A 44 -11.70 8.36 -5.42
CA VAL A 44 -12.89 8.18 -4.57
C VAL A 44 -13.38 6.75 -4.66
N ILE A 45 -13.51 6.21 -5.88
CA ILE A 45 -13.92 4.83 -6.12
C ILE A 45 -12.95 3.84 -5.46
N LEU A 46 -11.65 4.08 -5.58
CA LEU A 46 -10.62 3.26 -4.96
C LEU A 46 -10.68 3.33 -3.42
N GLY A 47 -10.86 4.53 -2.86
CA GLY A 47 -11.02 4.70 -1.41
C GLY A 47 -12.23 3.93 -0.86
N PHE A 48 -13.39 4.02 -1.52
CA PHE A 48 -14.56 3.19 -1.18
C PHE A 48 -14.25 1.71 -1.30
N SER A 49 -13.57 1.30 -2.38
CA SER A 49 -13.19 -0.10 -2.57
C SER A 49 -12.33 -0.61 -1.41
N MET A 50 -11.35 0.18 -0.94
CA MET A 50 -10.51 -0.16 0.22
C MET A 50 -11.29 -0.29 1.52
N ILE A 51 -12.26 0.61 1.77
CA ILE A 51 -13.13 0.56 2.96
C ILE A 51 -13.92 -0.74 3.02
N PHE A 52 -14.40 -1.23 1.86
CA PHE A 52 -15.22 -2.44 1.78
C PHE A 52 -14.41 -3.72 1.46
N SER A 53 -13.09 -3.66 1.34
CA SER A 53 -12.24 -4.84 1.11
C SER A 53 -10.96 -4.86 1.96
N THR A 54 -9.89 -4.17 1.54
CA THR A 54 -8.55 -4.28 2.11
C THR A 54 -8.56 -4.01 3.60
N ILE A 55 -9.15 -2.89 4.02
CA ILE A 55 -9.17 -2.45 5.42
C ILE A 55 -9.79 -3.50 6.35
N PRO A 56 -11.03 -3.97 6.11
CA PRO A 56 -11.63 -4.98 6.98
C PRO A 56 -10.96 -6.35 6.86
N ILE A 57 -10.44 -6.74 5.69
CA ILE A 57 -9.75 -8.03 5.53
C ILE A 57 -8.45 -8.06 6.33
N GLU A 58 -7.60 -7.03 6.19
CA GLU A 58 -6.30 -6.97 6.85
C GLU A 58 -6.45 -6.82 8.37
N LEU A 59 -7.27 -5.86 8.83
CA LEU A 59 -7.54 -5.70 10.26
C LEU A 59 -8.25 -6.91 10.86
N GLY A 60 -9.26 -7.44 10.17
CA GLY A 60 -9.99 -8.62 10.61
C GLY A 60 -9.08 -9.82 10.80
N TYR A 61 -8.15 -10.04 9.87
CA TYR A 61 -7.16 -11.11 10.00
C TYR A 61 -6.18 -10.85 11.16
N LEU A 62 -5.71 -9.61 11.36
CA LEU A 62 -4.87 -9.26 12.51
C LEU A 62 -5.60 -9.49 13.84
N PHE A 63 -6.86 -9.09 13.96
CA PHE A 63 -7.67 -9.31 15.15
C PHE A 63 -7.92 -10.80 15.41
N TYR A 64 -8.22 -11.57 14.36
CA TYR A 64 -8.38 -13.02 14.46
C TYR A 64 -7.11 -13.69 14.98
N ILE A 65 -5.94 -13.35 14.42
CA ILE A 65 -4.67 -13.92 14.87
C ILE A 65 -4.29 -13.46 16.27
N ALA A 66 -4.52 -12.19 16.62
CA ALA A 66 -4.29 -11.69 17.97
C ALA A 66 -5.13 -12.45 18.99
N LYS A 67 -6.42 -12.66 18.70
CA LYS A 67 -7.31 -13.45 19.57
C LYS A 67 -6.84 -14.89 19.70
N LYS A 68 -6.43 -15.50 18.58
CA LYS A 68 -5.99 -16.90 18.53
C LYS A 68 -4.67 -17.15 19.27
N GLU A 69 -3.69 -16.28 19.11
CA GLU A 69 -2.33 -16.50 19.64
C GLU A 69 -2.07 -15.84 21.00
N GLU A 70 -2.81 -14.79 21.34
CA GLU A 70 -2.60 -13.99 22.56
C GLU A 70 -3.84 -13.94 23.47
N GLY A 71 -4.95 -14.57 23.07
CA GLY A 71 -6.22 -14.54 23.81
C GLY A 71 -6.94 -13.18 23.82
N THR A 72 -6.37 -12.13 23.21
CA THR A 72 -6.86 -10.74 23.24
C THR A 72 -6.93 -10.14 21.84
N PHE A 73 -7.78 -9.14 21.62
CA PHE A 73 -7.84 -8.40 20.34
C PHE A 73 -6.72 -7.34 20.17
N ASN A 74 -5.74 -7.30 21.06
CA ASN A 74 -4.63 -6.34 20.97
C ASN A 74 -3.62 -6.77 19.90
N ILE A 75 -3.76 -6.22 18.69
CA ILE A 75 -2.88 -6.53 17.55
C ILE A 75 -1.41 -6.20 17.82
N PHE A 76 -1.09 -5.22 18.65
CA PHE A 76 0.30 -4.81 18.92
C PHE A 76 1.15 -5.91 19.59
N LYS A 77 0.49 -6.94 20.17
CA LYS A 77 1.18 -8.12 20.72
C LYS A 77 1.75 -9.02 19.62
N ILE A 78 1.07 -9.15 18.47
CA ILE A 78 1.47 -10.03 17.36
C ILE A 78 2.35 -9.36 16.30
N LEU A 79 2.49 -8.03 16.33
CA LEU A 79 3.36 -7.28 15.42
C LEU A 79 4.84 -7.43 15.81
N GLY A 80 5.72 -7.48 14.82
CA GLY A 80 7.18 -7.39 14.98
C GLY A 80 7.72 -5.99 14.66
N LEU A 81 9.01 -5.91 14.31
CA LEU A 81 9.70 -4.67 13.95
C LEU A 81 9.58 -3.59 15.05
N LYS A 82 9.94 -3.98 16.28
CA LYS A 82 9.79 -3.18 17.51
C LYS A 82 11.04 -2.40 17.90
N GLY A 83 12.07 -2.42 17.06
CA GLY A 83 13.29 -1.65 17.20
C GLY A 83 13.01 -0.16 17.39
N LYS A 84 13.74 0.43 18.35
CA LYS A 84 13.66 1.87 18.65
C LYS A 84 14.65 2.62 17.77
N LEU A 85 14.16 3.19 16.67
CA LEU A 85 14.95 4.11 15.86
C LEU A 85 14.93 5.50 16.51
N LYS A 86 16.12 6.10 16.74
CA LYS A 86 16.23 7.48 17.25
C LYS A 86 15.50 8.43 16.31
N VAL A 87 14.79 9.42 16.86
CA VAL A 87 13.97 10.37 16.07
C VAL A 87 14.76 11.03 14.94
N LYS A 88 15.97 11.53 15.22
CA LYS A 88 16.85 12.13 14.21
C LYS A 88 17.16 11.18 13.05
N ALA A 89 17.45 9.91 13.36
CA ALA A 89 17.70 8.90 12.35
C ALA A 89 16.42 8.58 11.57
N CYS A 90 15.26 8.49 12.23
CA CYS A 90 13.98 8.28 11.57
C CYS A 90 13.66 9.38 10.56
N ILE A 91 13.88 10.65 10.94
CA ILE A 91 13.68 11.80 10.04
C ILE A 91 14.63 11.70 8.84
N LEU A 92 15.93 11.49 9.08
CA LEU A 92 16.91 11.37 8.00
C LEU A 92 16.57 10.24 7.02
N TYR A 93 16.29 9.03 7.55
CA TYR A 93 15.87 7.91 6.70
C TYR A 93 14.60 8.21 5.93
N SER A 94 13.62 8.87 6.55
CA SER A 94 12.35 9.19 5.89
C SER A 94 12.56 10.14 4.72
N LEU A 95 13.33 11.22 4.93
CA LEU A 95 13.65 12.19 3.88
C LEU A 95 14.43 11.54 2.73
N SER A 96 15.48 10.77 3.05
CA SER A 96 16.27 10.07 2.03
C SER A 96 15.43 9.07 1.22
N LEU A 97 14.55 8.32 1.89
CA LEU A 97 13.70 7.33 1.22
C LEU A 97 12.65 7.98 0.32
N ILE A 98 12.07 9.11 0.74
CA ILE A 98 11.15 9.89 -0.11
C ILE A 98 11.88 10.41 -1.35
N ILE A 99 13.06 11.02 -1.18
CA ILE A 99 13.86 11.54 -2.31
C ILE A 99 14.19 10.41 -3.30
N VAL A 100 14.68 9.28 -2.81
CA VAL A 100 14.98 8.11 -3.65
C VAL A 100 13.72 7.59 -4.35
N GLY A 101 12.60 7.51 -3.63
CA GLY A 101 11.32 7.10 -4.19
C GLY A 101 10.84 8.00 -5.32
N VAL A 102 10.94 9.32 -5.15
CA VAL A 102 10.58 10.31 -6.18
C VAL A 102 11.49 10.19 -7.42
N ILE A 103 12.80 10.08 -7.22
CA ILE A 103 13.76 9.90 -8.33
C ILE A 103 13.43 8.63 -9.12
N LEU A 104 13.19 7.51 -8.44
CA LEU A 104 12.86 6.25 -9.08
C LEU A 104 11.49 6.30 -9.78
N LEU A 105 10.50 6.96 -9.19
CA LEU A 105 9.18 7.15 -9.81
C LEU A 105 9.29 7.93 -11.12
N ILE A 106 10.06 9.02 -11.14
CA ILE A 106 10.30 9.84 -12.34
C ILE A 106 11.06 9.01 -13.39
N ALA A 107 12.14 8.34 -12.99
CA ALA A 107 12.97 7.55 -13.90
C ALA A 107 12.20 6.38 -14.55
N LEU A 108 11.26 5.76 -13.82
CA LEU A 108 10.49 4.59 -14.29
C LEU A 108 9.14 4.94 -14.91
N LYS A 109 8.74 6.22 -14.93
CA LYS A 109 7.50 6.68 -15.58
C LYS A 109 7.43 6.29 -17.07
N PRO A 110 8.51 6.45 -17.90
CA PRO A 110 8.47 6.03 -19.29
C PRO A 110 8.21 4.52 -19.45
N LEU A 111 8.84 3.70 -18.61
CA LEU A 111 8.64 2.24 -18.61
C LEU A 111 7.20 1.87 -18.22
N SER A 112 6.65 2.51 -17.18
CA SER A 112 5.27 2.30 -16.73
C SER A 112 4.27 2.63 -17.83
N ASN A 113 4.49 3.73 -18.55
CA ASN A 113 3.65 4.15 -19.66
C ASN A 113 3.79 3.21 -20.87
N TYR A 114 5.01 2.74 -21.15
CA TYR A 114 5.24 1.73 -22.18
C TYR A 114 4.45 0.46 -21.88
N LEU A 115 4.57 -0.10 -20.66
CA LEU A 115 3.84 -1.30 -20.25
C LEU A 115 2.32 -1.10 -20.33
N LEU A 116 1.80 0.05 -19.90
CA LEU A 116 0.37 0.36 -20.02
C LEU A 116 -0.09 0.36 -21.47
N LYS A 117 0.70 0.94 -22.39
CA LYS A 117 0.33 1.08 -23.80
C LYS A 117 0.56 -0.17 -24.66
N THR A 118 1.47 -1.07 -24.26
CA THR A 118 1.82 -2.26 -25.06
C THR A 118 1.27 -3.54 -24.46
N VAL A 119 1.63 -3.85 -23.22
CA VAL A 119 1.29 -5.11 -22.54
C VAL A 119 -0.13 -5.07 -21.95
N PHE A 120 -0.52 -3.92 -21.40
CA PHE A 120 -1.81 -3.74 -20.73
C PHE A 120 -2.80 -2.87 -21.53
N SER A 121 -2.60 -2.78 -22.85
CA SER A 121 -3.46 -2.01 -23.76
C SER A 121 -4.91 -2.52 -23.83
N TRP A 122 -5.13 -3.77 -23.44
CA TRP A 122 -6.45 -4.40 -23.35
C TRP A 122 -7.24 -3.96 -22.12
N ILE A 123 -6.61 -3.27 -21.15
CA ILE A 123 -7.32 -2.75 -19.97
C ILE A 123 -8.22 -1.60 -20.41
N PRO A 124 -9.53 -1.66 -20.12
CA PRO A 124 -10.45 -0.64 -20.59
C PRO A 124 -10.22 0.70 -19.87
N SER A 125 -10.47 1.81 -20.57
CA SER A 125 -10.25 3.16 -20.05
C SER A 125 -11.00 3.45 -18.75
N TRP A 126 -12.18 2.85 -18.55
CA TRP A 126 -12.95 2.98 -17.32
C TRP A 126 -12.27 2.34 -16.11
N TYR A 127 -11.39 1.35 -16.31
CA TYR A 127 -10.63 0.71 -15.23
C TYR A 127 -9.35 1.47 -14.90
N ASN A 128 -8.77 2.16 -15.89
CA ASN A 128 -7.52 2.88 -15.71
C ASN A 128 -7.64 3.91 -14.58
N PHE A 129 -6.77 3.78 -13.58
CA PHE A 129 -6.72 4.68 -12.44
C PHE A 129 -6.21 6.08 -12.80
N VAL A 130 -5.38 6.19 -13.85
CA VAL A 130 -4.82 7.47 -14.28
C VAL A 130 -5.91 8.33 -14.92
N GLN A 131 -6.19 9.48 -14.32
CA GLN A 131 -7.15 10.47 -14.82
C GLN A 131 -6.54 11.87 -14.81
N ASP A 132 -6.99 12.70 -15.75
CA ASP A 132 -6.74 14.14 -15.69
C ASP A 132 -7.70 14.78 -14.69
N MET A 133 -7.16 15.19 -13.55
CA MET A 133 -7.94 15.77 -12.46
C MET A 133 -8.44 17.19 -12.79
N ASN A 134 -7.85 17.87 -13.78
CA ASN A 134 -8.32 19.21 -14.20
C ASN A 134 -9.73 19.19 -14.81
N LEU A 135 -10.22 18.03 -15.22
CA LEU A 135 -11.55 17.86 -15.83
C LEU A 135 -12.68 17.81 -14.80
N PHE A 136 -12.37 17.75 -13.50
CA PHE A 136 -13.37 17.65 -12.44
C PHE A 136 -13.70 19.01 -11.84
N SER A 137 -14.97 19.18 -11.43
CA SER A 137 -15.39 20.38 -10.71
C SER A 137 -14.70 20.49 -9.34
N LYS A 138 -14.63 21.72 -8.82
CA LYS A 138 -14.07 22.02 -7.50
C LYS A 138 -14.61 21.12 -6.38
N ASN A 139 -15.92 20.83 -6.40
CA ASN A 139 -16.57 19.97 -5.41
C ASN A 139 -16.03 18.53 -5.45
N TYR A 140 -15.85 17.96 -6.66
CA TYR A 140 -15.27 16.63 -6.81
C TYR A 140 -13.80 16.57 -6.40
N ILE A 141 -13.03 17.64 -6.65
CA ILE A 141 -11.65 17.75 -6.18
C ILE A 141 -11.57 17.79 -4.65
N ILE A 142 -12.44 18.56 -3.98
CA ILE A 142 -12.51 18.58 -2.51
C ILE A 142 -12.81 17.18 -1.96
N ILE A 143 -13.76 16.46 -2.54
CA ILE A 143 -14.08 15.08 -2.12
C ILE A 143 -12.86 14.16 -2.36
N ALA A 144 -12.19 14.27 -3.51
CA ALA A 144 -10.98 13.52 -3.80
C ALA A 144 -9.85 13.81 -2.80
N ILE A 145 -9.66 15.08 -2.39
CA ILE A 145 -8.70 15.47 -1.36
C ILE A 145 -9.03 14.79 -0.02
N LEU A 146 -10.30 14.84 0.40
CA LEU A 146 -10.73 14.22 1.66
C LEU A 146 -10.50 12.71 1.66
N VAL A 147 -10.90 12.02 0.58
CA VAL A 147 -10.67 10.58 0.44
C VAL A 147 -9.17 10.25 0.36
N SER A 148 -8.41 11.03 -0.41
CA SER A 148 -6.97 10.86 -0.54
C SER A 148 -6.26 11.03 0.80
N PHE A 149 -6.63 12.05 1.58
CA PHE A 149 -6.03 12.31 2.88
C PHE A 149 -6.41 11.25 3.93
N PHE A 150 -7.70 11.02 4.17
CA PHE A 150 -8.10 10.11 5.25
C PHE A 150 -7.87 8.65 4.89
N ILE A 151 -8.26 8.24 3.68
CA ILE A 151 -8.21 6.82 3.30
C ILE A 151 -6.84 6.49 2.70
N MET A 152 -6.44 7.17 1.63
CA MET A 152 -5.27 6.78 0.85
C MET A 152 -3.93 7.15 1.49
N THR A 153 -3.92 8.13 2.40
CA THR A 153 -2.70 8.64 3.05
C THR A 153 -2.55 8.17 4.49
N LEU A 154 -3.65 8.07 5.24
CA LEU A 154 -3.59 7.69 6.65
C LEU A 154 -4.06 6.25 6.88
N ILE A 155 -5.35 5.97 6.71
CA ILE A 155 -5.96 4.73 7.16
C ILE A 155 -5.39 3.51 6.41
N ALA A 156 -5.43 3.50 5.08
CA ALA A 156 -4.95 2.36 4.31
C ALA A 156 -3.43 2.16 4.47
N PRO A 157 -2.56 3.19 4.33
CA PRO A 157 -1.12 3.02 4.53
C PRO A 157 -0.73 2.51 5.91
N ILE A 158 -1.39 2.99 6.98
CA ILE A 158 -1.14 2.50 8.35
C ILE A 158 -1.50 1.02 8.44
N ILE A 159 -2.70 0.63 7.97
CA ILE A 159 -3.18 -0.76 8.06
C ILE A 159 -2.29 -1.69 7.24
N GLU A 160 -1.94 -1.30 6.02
CA GLU A 160 -1.05 -2.06 5.16
C GLU A 160 0.34 -2.24 5.81
N GLU A 161 0.90 -1.20 6.43
CA GLU A 161 2.17 -1.33 7.17
C GLU A 161 2.04 -2.27 8.37
N LEU A 162 0.96 -2.18 9.16
CA LEU A 162 0.70 -3.11 10.26
C LEU A 162 0.60 -4.56 9.74
N TYR A 163 -0.09 -4.76 8.62
CA TYR A 163 -0.34 -6.08 8.04
C TYR A 163 0.89 -6.67 7.33
N PHE A 164 1.40 -6.00 6.31
CA PHE A 164 2.47 -6.54 5.47
C PHE A 164 3.84 -6.48 6.14
N ARG A 165 4.14 -5.40 6.87
CA ARG A 165 5.47 -5.20 7.46
C ARG A 165 5.48 -5.66 8.91
N GLY A 166 4.55 -5.13 9.70
CA GLY A 166 4.40 -5.44 11.12
C GLY A 166 4.10 -6.91 11.36
N PHE A 167 3.24 -7.53 10.55
CA PHE A 167 2.83 -8.93 10.75
C PHE A 167 3.49 -9.90 9.77
N LEU A 168 3.30 -9.76 8.46
CA LEU A 168 3.79 -10.74 7.47
C LEU A 168 5.33 -10.77 7.37
N LEU A 169 5.97 -9.64 7.07
CA LEU A 169 7.43 -9.56 6.94
C LEU A 169 8.13 -9.97 8.25
N ALA A 170 7.59 -9.56 9.40
CA ALA A 170 8.10 -9.98 10.70
C ALA A 170 8.12 -11.50 10.85
N ARG A 171 7.08 -12.19 10.37
CA ARG A 171 6.92 -13.67 10.41
C ARG A 171 7.62 -14.42 9.29
N MET A 172 8.24 -13.70 8.36
CA MET A 172 9.04 -14.26 7.27
C MET A 172 10.55 -14.23 7.55
N LYS A 173 11.00 -13.67 8.69
CA LYS A 173 12.43 -13.47 9.02
C LYS A 173 13.31 -14.72 8.87
N TRP A 174 12.76 -15.92 8.97
CA TRP A 174 13.45 -17.18 8.69
C TRP A 174 14.03 -17.27 7.27
N MET A 175 13.50 -16.51 6.30
CA MET A 175 14.03 -16.41 4.93
C MET A 175 15.23 -15.44 4.82
N GLY A 176 15.66 -14.83 5.92
CA GLY A 176 16.76 -13.86 5.95
C GLY A 176 16.50 -12.67 5.02
N LYS A 177 17.47 -12.34 4.16
CA LYS A 177 17.36 -11.23 3.19
C LYS A 177 16.24 -11.45 2.16
N TYR A 178 15.88 -12.69 1.86
CA TYR A 178 14.83 -13.00 0.90
C TYR A 178 13.43 -12.65 1.43
N SER A 179 13.26 -12.49 2.74
CA SER A 179 12.00 -12.03 3.34
C SER A 179 11.57 -10.69 2.74
N VAL A 180 12.52 -9.76 2.62
CA VAL A 180 12.28 -8.42 2.07
C VAL A 180 11.89 -8.51 0.59
N LEU A 181 12.64 -9.29 -0.19
CA LEU A 181 12.41 -9.44 -1.63
C LEU A 181 11.04 -10.09 -1.90
N PHE A 182 10.72 -11.17 -1.19
CA PHE A 182 9.44 -11.87 -1.36
C PHE A 182 8.26 -10.99 -0.95
N ASN A 183 8.39 -10.26 0.16
CA ASN A 183 7.35 -9.35 0.64
C ASN A 183 7.11 -8.18 -0.33
N VAL A 184 8.17 -7.54 -0.86
CA VAL A 184 8.00 -6.41 -1.79
C VAL A 184 7.43 -6.86 -3.14
N ILE A 185 7.82 -8.03 -3.65
CA ILE A 185 7.28 -8.58 -4.89
C ILE A 185 5.78 -8.86 -4.72
N LEU A 186 5.40 -9.60 -3.67
CA LEU A 186 3.99 -9.94 -3.45
C LEU A 186 3.14 -8.70 -3.13
N PHE A 187 3.66 -7.74 -2.37
CA PHE A 187 2.98 -6.46 -2.14
C PHE A 187 2.81 -5.67 -3.44
N SER A 188 3.78 -5.70 -4.35
CA SER A 188 3.66 -5.03 -5.64
C SER A 188 2.60 -5.69 -6.52
N VAL A 189 2.52 -7.02 -6.52
CA VAL A 189 1.49 -7.80 -7.24
C VAL A 189 0.11 -7.63 -6.60
N TYR A 190 0.02 -7.45 -5.27
CA TYR A 190 -1.22 -7.14 -4.54
C TYR A 190 -1.98 -5.94 -5.14
N HIS A 191 -1.28 -5.01 -5.81
CA HIS A 191 -1.90 -3.90 -6.53
C HIS A 191 -2.42 -4.32 -7.93
N PHE A 192 -3.26 -5.34 -7.98
CA PHE A 192 -3.87 -5.85 -9.22
C PHE A 192 -4.64 -4.79 -10.02
N TYR A 193 -5.03 -3.67 -9.39
CA TYR A 193 -5.69 -2.54 -10.05
C TYR A 193 -4.75 -1.66 -10.91
N THR A 194 -3.44 -1.82 -10.76
CA THR A 194 -2.42 -1.07 -11.53
C THR A 194 -1.23 -1.99 -11.89
N PRO A 195 -1.45 -3.06 -12.69
CA PRO A 195 -0.44 -4.08 -12.95
C PRO A 195 0.75 -3.55 -13.76
N TRP A 196 0.55 -2.53 -14.60
CA TRP A 196 1.62 -1.85 -15.34
C TRP A 196 2.63 -1.12 -14.43
N LEU A 197 2.31 -0.93 -13.14
CA LEU A 197 3.20 -0.30 -12.17
C LEU A 197 4.01 -1.31 -11.34
N ILE A 198 3.88 -2.62 -11.54
CA ILE A 198 4.53 -3.63 -10.68
C ILE A 198 6.05 -3.39 -10.57
N ILE A 199 6.74 -3.17 -11.70
CA ILE A 199 8.19 -2.92 -11.69
C ILE A 199 8.52 -1.64 -10.91
N THR A 200 7.76 -0.58 -11.17
CA THR A 200 7.93 0.72 -10.48
C THR A 200 7.72 0.58 -8.99
N LYS A 201 6.68 -0.15 -8.54
CA LYS A 201 6.41 -0.40 -7.12
C LYS A 201 7.53 -1.22 -6.46
N ILE A 202 8.03 -2.26 -7.12
CA ILE A 202 9.17 -3.03 -6.60
C ILE A 202 10.36 -2.10 -6.39
N ALA A 203 10.72 -1.31 -7.41
CA ALA A 203 11.87 -0.43 -7.35
C ALA A 203 11.75 0.65 -6.28
N THR A 204 10.59 1.32 -6.18
CA THR A 204 10.38 2.42 -5.22
C THR A 204 10.22 1.93 -3.78
N MET A 205 9.61 0.76 -3.57
CA MET A 205 9.31 0.24 -2.22
C MET A 205 10.45 -0.61 -1.65
N LEU A 206 11.28 -1.25 -2.49
CA LEU A 206 12.37 -2.10 -2.02
C LEU A 206 13.35 -1.39 -1.07
N PRO A 207 13.80 -0.13 -1.33
CA PRO A 207 14.63 0.60 -0.38
C PRO A 207 13.94 0.78 0.97
N LEU A 208 12.67 1.18 0.99
CA LEU A 208 11.91 1.36 2.22
C LEU A 208 11.84 0.04 3.00
N TYR A 209 11.48 -1.05 2.34
CA TYR A 209 11.28 -2.36 2.98
C TYR A 209 12.58 -2.89 3.54
N TYR A 210 13.68 -2.72 2.80
CA TYR A 210 15.01 -3.06 3.26
C TYR A 210 15.40 -2.30 4.53
N PHE A 211 15.17 -0.99 4.59
CA PHE A 211 15.53 -0.21 5.78
C PHE A 211 14.57 -0.43 6.95
N VAL A 212 13.29 -0.65 6.71
CA VAL A 212 12.32 -1.07 7.74
C VAL A 212 12.76 -2.39 8.38
N TYR A 213 13.16 -3.37 7.56
CA TYR A 213 13.69 -4.65 8.02
C TYR A 213 15.03 -4.47 8.77
N LYS A 214 15.99 -3.77 8.16
CA LYS A 214 17.34 -3.59 8.70
C LYS A 214 17.37 -2.78 9.99
N LYS A 215 16.50 -1.79 10.12
CA LYS A 215 16.35 -0.95 11.32
C LYS A 215 15.32 -1.51 12.30
N ASP A 216 14.70 -2.63 11.96
CA ASP A 216 13.66 -3.29 12.74
C ASP A 216 12.57 -2.30 13.17
N SER A 217 12.14 -1.39 12.28
CA SER A 217 11.30 -0.25 12.67
C SER A 217 10.04 -0.12 11.84
N LEU A 218 8.91 -0.58 12.39
CA LEU A 218 7.59 -0.42 11.78
C LEU A 218 7.18 1.06 11.63
N LYS A 219 7.57 1.89 12.60
CA LYS A 219 7.26 3.33 12.59
C LYS A 219 7.87 4.05 11.38
N LEU A 220 9.06 3.63 10.94
CA LEU A 220 9.68 4.17 9.74
C LEU A 220 8.85 3.84 8.50
N GLY A 221 8.34 2.61 8.40
CA GLY A 221 7.44 2.16 7.34
C GLY A 221 6.20 3.03 7.25
N ILE A 222 5.46 3.12 8.37
CA ILE A 222 4.25 3.94 8.50
C ILE A 222 4.51 5.39 8.09
N LEU A 223 5.54 6.02 8.66
CA LEU A 223 5.84 7.42 8.39
C LEU A 223 6.14 7.68 6.92
N VAL A 224 7.04 6.90 6.31
CA VAL A 224 7.41 7.09 4.90
C VAL A 224 6.24 6.79 3.97
N HIS A 225 5.46 5.75 4.26
CA HIS A 225 4.31 5.37 3.44
C HIS A 225 3.22 6.46 3.45
N CYS A 226 2.87 6.98 4.63
CA CYS A 226 1.95 8.12 4.74
C CYS A 226 2.51 9.37 4.05
N LEU A 227 3.78 9.72 4.27
CA LEU A 227 4.37 10.91 3.65
C LEU A 227 4.44 10.82 2.12
N ALA A 228 4.73 9.64 1.58
CA ALA A 228 4.73 9.41 0.14
C ALA A 228 3.33 9.61 -0.46
N GLN A 229 2.29 9.07 0.18
CA GLN A 229 0.91 9.21 -0.26
C GLN A 229 0.37 10.64 -0.09
N PHE A 230 0.88 11.39 0.89
CA PHE A 230 0.50 12.79 1.08
C PHE A 230 0.86 13.68 -0.13
N ALA A 231 1.82 13.27 -0.96
CA ALA A 231 2.14 13.99 -2.21
C ALA A 231 0.93 14.10 -3.15
N ASP A 232 0.07 13.07 -3.22
CA ASP A 232 -1.15 13.10 -4.03
C ASP A 232 -2.15 14.13 -3.48
N VAL A 233 -2.26 14.24 -2.15
CA VAL A 233 -3.12 15.25 -1.49
C VAL A 233 -2.65 16.65 -1.88
N VAL A 234 -1.35 16.93 -1.78
CA VAL A 234 -0.76 18.21 -2.18
C VAL A 234 -1.03 18.48 -3.66
N SER A 235 -0.85 17.48 -4.53
CA SER A 235 -1.13 17.61 -5.96
C SER A 235 -2.59 17.93 -6.28
N TYR A 236 -3.55 17.45 -5.48
CA TYR A 236 -4.96 17.80 -5.66
C TYR A 236 -5.28 19.19 -5.11
N MET A 237 -4.63 19.60 -4.02
CA MET A 237 -4.81 20.94 -3.46
C MET A 237 -4.36 22.05 -4.42
N THR A 238 -3.32 21.82 -5.23
CA THR A 238 -2.88 22.81 -6.23
C THR A 238 -3.92 23.06 -7.33
N LEU A 239 -4.90 22.18 -7.49
CA LEU A 239 -6.00 22.33 -8.46
C LEU A 239 -7.14 23.23 -7.94
N LEU A 240 -7.06 23.67 -6.68
CA LEU A 240 -8.06 24.55 -6.05
C LEU A 240 -7.65 26.04 -6.05
N ILE A 241 -6.43 26.32 -6.50
CA ILE A 241 -5.82 27.66 -6.59
C ILE A 241 -6.01 28.16 -8.01
#